data_AF-A0A538EVI3-F1
#
_entry.id   AF-A0A538EVI3-F1
#
_cell.length_a   1.000
_cell.length_b   1.000
_cell.length_c   1.000
_cell.angle_alpha   90.00
_cell.angle_beta   90.00
_cell.angle_gamma   90.00
#
_symmetry.space_group_name_H-M   'P 1'
#
loop_
_entity.id
_entity.type
_entity.pdbx_description
1 polymer ?
#
loop_
_entity_poly.entity_id
_entity_poly.type
_entity_poly.pdbx_seq_one_letter_code
_entity_poly.pdbx_strand_id
1 'polypeptide(L)'
;MAASTLPASDSKPEVVSETKPGDPGASTWYLCLGGTGNIGARWMGVEVYPDRATAAIRYAQEKATQAPAGMDPVRNLGDDAYAFYLGTSTIYKLVVVKANLFVLVVLQQAYPVQSRFKAAAIGTARSILEKLPAT
;
A
#
# COMPACT_ATOMS: atom_id res chain seq x y z
N MET A 1 19.92 -3.83 4.89
CA MET A 1 19.21 -4.14 3.63
C MET A 1 19.44 -3.00 2.67
N ALA A 2 20.02 -3.26 1.50
CA ALA A 2 20.23 -2.23 0.48
C ALA A 2 18.86 -1.71 0.00
N ALA A 3 18.70 -0.39 -0.04
CA ALA A 3 17.55 0.23 -0.68
C ALA A 3 17.59 -0.16 -2.15
N SER A 4 16.61 -0.96 -2.61
CA SER A 4 16.44 -1.20 -4.04
C SER A 4 16.01 0.12 -4.68
N THR A 5 16.99 0.84 -5.25
CA THR A 5 16.74 1.92 -6.18
C THR A 5 16.36 1.26 -7.50
N LEU A 6 15.06 1.11 -7.73
CA LEU A 6 14.56 0.77 -9.06
C LEU A 6 15.07 1.85 -10.02
N PRO A 7 15.78 1.50 -11.11
CA PRO A 7 16.16 2.47 -12.12
C PRO A 7 14.89 3.10 -12.69
N ALA A 8 14.91 4.41 -12.95
CA ALA A 8 13.86 5.08 -13.71
C ALA A 8 13.88 4.48 -15.12
N SER A 9 12.97 3.55 -15.42
CA SER A 9 12.83 3.03 -16.78
C SER A 9 11.97 4.01 -17.59
N ASP A 10 12.43 4.34 -18.79
CA ASP A 10 11.62 4.99 -19.83
C ASP A 10 10.51 4.06 -20.35
N SER A 11 10.51 2.81 -19.91
CA SER A 11 9.50 1.79 -20.20
C SER A 11 8.24 2.04 -19.37
N LYS A 12 7.08 1.82 -19.99
CA LYS A 12 5.77 1.89 -19.33
C LYS A 12 5.81 1.09 -18.00
N PRO A 13 5.12 1.56 -16.94
CA PRO A 13 5.03 0.83 -15.68
C PRO A 13 4.54 -0.58 -15.95
N GLU A 14 5.33 -1.57 -15.56
CA GLU A 14 4.99 -2.99 -15.66
C GLU A 14 4.33 -3.42 -14.36
N VAL A 15 3.22 -4.14 -14.48
CA VAL A 15 2.50 -4.70 -13.34
C VAL A 15 2.76 -6.19 -13.34
N VAL A 16 3.57 -6.66 -12.39
CA VAL A 16 3.78 -8.09 -12.18
C VAL A 16 3.03 -8.54 -10.95
N SER A 17 2.35 -9.70 -11.05
CA SER A 17 1.72 -10.34 -9.90
C SER A 17 2.75 -11.16 -9.15
N GLU A 18 2.99 -10.84 -7.88
CA GLU A 18 3.90 -11.58 -7.00
C GLU A 18 3.23 -11.93 -5.67
N THR A 19 3.82 -12.87 -4.94
CA THR A 19 3.51 -13.14 -3.54
C THR A 19 4.24 -12.11 -2.67
N LYS A 20 3.56 -11.49 -1.68
CA LYS A 20 4.21 -10.52 -0.77
C LYS A 20 5.43 -11.17 -0.10
N PRO A 21 6.60 -10.52 -0.09
CA PRO A 21 7.75 -10.99 0.68
C PRO A 21 7.37 -11.13 2.16
N GLY A 22 7.46 -12.34 2.69
CA GLY A 22 7.11 -12.66 4.08
C GLY A 22 5.66 -13.08 4.32
N ASP A 23 4.84 -13.26 3.27
CA ASP A 23 3.48 -13.81 3.42
C ASP A 23 3.15 -14.85 2.33
N PRO A 24 3.11 -16.15 2.65
CA PRO A 24 2.89 -17.21 1.66
C PRO A 24 1.41 -17.43 1.27
N GLY A 25 0.45 -16.69 1.85
CA GLY A 25 -0.98 -16.94 1.63
C GLY A 25 -1.61 -16.09 0.53
N ALA A 26 -2.25 -16.74 -0.46
CA ALA A 26 -3.35 -16.37 -1.40
C ALA A 26 -3.58 -14.90 -1.84
N SER A 27 -2.65 -14.01 -1.57
CA SER A 27 -2.80 -12.57 -1.75
C SER A 27 -2.20 -12.21 -3.09
N THR A 28 -3.00 -11.67 -4.01
CA THR A 28 -2.46 -11.15 -5.26
C THR A 28 -1.87 -9.77 -5.01
N TRP A 29 -0.53 -9.68 -5.04
CA TRP A 29 0.18 -8.41 -4.95
C TRP A 29 0.63 -7.98 -6.33
N TYR A 30 0.47 -6.70 -6.62
CA TYR A 30 0.93 -6.06 -7.84
C TYR A 30 2.15 -5.22 -7.52
N LEU A 31 3.29 -5.68 -8.00
CA LEU A 31 4.52 -4.89 -8.01
C LEU A 31 4.51 -4.03 -9.26
N CYS A 32 4.62 -2.72 -9.09
CA CYS A 32 4.75 -1.79 -10.19
C CYS A 32 6.23 -1.50 -10.42
N LEU A 33 6.81 -2.16 -11.41
CA LEU A 33 8.19 -1.91 -11.83
C LEU A 33 8.20 -0.78 -12.85
N GLY A 34 8.97 0.27 -12.56
CA GLY A 34 9.04 1.45 -13.40
C GLY A 34 7.91 2.43 -13.13
N GLY A 35 8.27 3.71 -13.13
CA GLY A 35 7.37 4.83 -13.07
C GLY A 35 8.03 5.98 -13.79
N THR A 36 7.23 6.79 -14.49
CA THR A 36 7.75 7.98 -15.16
C THR A 36 8.13 9.02 -14.09
N GLY A 37 9.43 9.34 -13.97
CA GLY A 37 9.97 10.35 -13.05
C GLY A 37 10.43 9.82 -11.68
N ASN A 38 10.33 10.65 -10.63
CA ASN A 38 10.89 10.40 -9.29
C ASN A 38 10.05 9.45 -8.39
N ILE A 39 9.11 8.69 -8.97
CA ILE A 39 8.07 7.94 -8.27
C ILE A 39 8.07 6.49 -8.76
N GLY A 40 8.27 5.53 -7.85
CA GLY A 40 8.05 4.10 -8.08
C GLY A 40 7.03 3.56 -7.09
N ALA A 41 5.93 2.97 -7.57
CA ALA A 41 5.05 2.21 -6.69
C ALA A 41 5.77 0.93 -6.26
N ARG A 42 6.09 0.79 -4.97
CA ARG A 42 6.94 -0.31 -4.49
C ARG A 42 6.12 -1.59 -4.28
N TRP A 43 4.91 -1.47 -3.74
CA TRP A 43 3.99 -2.60 -3.56
C TRP A 43 2.56 -2.09 -3.53
N MET A 44 1.64 -2.76 -4.22
CA MET A 44 0.21 -2.58 -4.00
C MET A 44 -0.45 -3.94 -3.90
N GLY A 45 -1.34 -4.13 -2.94
CA GLY A 45 -2.03 -5.39 -2.77
C GLY A 45 -3.43 -5.19 -2.24
N VAL A 46 -4.31 -6.09 -2.65
CA VAL A 46 -5.65 -6.21 -2.10
C VAL A 46 -5.85 -7.64 -1.66
N GLU A 47 -6.24 -7.79 -0.41
CA GLU A 47 -6.64 -9.07 0.17
C GLU A 47 -8.17 -9.00 0.39
N VAL A 48 -8.89 -9.97 -0.16
CA VAL A 48 -10.33 -10.12 0.05
C VAL A 48 -10.54 -11.26 1.03
N TYR A 49 -11.08 -10.95 2.19
CA TYR A 49 -11.33 -11.93 3.24
C TYR A 49 -12.75 -12.50 3.17
N PRO A 50 -13.02 -13.66 3.79
CA PRO A 50 -14.36 -14.23 3.84
C PRO A 50 -15.39 -13.31 4.52
N ASP A 51 -14.95 -12.51 5.50
CA ASP A 51 -15.79 -11.61 6.27
C ASP A 51 -15.03 -10.37 6.78
N ARG A 52 -15.81 -9.40 7.28
CA ARG A 52 -15.29 -8.15 7.85
C ARG A 52 -14.43 -8.37 9.09
N ALA A 53 -14.73 -9.35 9.92
CA ALA A 53 -14.00 -9.59 11.17
C ALA A 53 -12.58 -10.06 10.89
N THR A 54 -12.41 -10.94 9.92
CA THR A 54 -11.12 -11.48 9.48
C THR A 54 -10.26 -10.37 8.87
N ALA A 55 -10.83 -9.52 8.01
CA ALA A 55 -10.15 -8.35 7.48
C ALA A 55 -9.70 -7.37 8.58
N ALA A 56 -10.56 -7.12 9.59
CA ALA A 56 -10.23 -6.27 10.72
C ALA A 56 -9.10 -6.86 11.59
N ILE A 57 -9.08 -8.18 11.82
CA ILE A 57 -8.01 -8.87 12.53
C ILE A 57 -6.69 -8.70 11.78
N ARG A 58 -6.69 -8.95 10.46
CA ARG A 58 -5.51 -8.75 9.61
C ARG A 58 -5.00 -7.31 9.70
N TYR A 59 -5.90 -6.35 9.58
CA TYR A 59 -5.56 -4.93 9.68
C TYR A 59 -4.92 -4.58 11.03
N ALA A 60 -5.49 -5.08 12.13
CA ALA A 60 -4.94 -4.90 13.46
C ALA A 60 -3.57 -5.57 13.63
N GLN A 61 -3.36 -6.75 13.04
CA GLN A 61 -2.06 -7.43 13.04
C GLN A 61 -1.00 -6.65 12.25
N GLU A 62 -1.32 -6.18 11.03
CA GLU A 62 -0.40 -5.35 10.24
C GLU A 62 -0.08 -4.06 10.99
N LYS A 63 -1.07 -3.43 11.63
CA LYS A 63 -0.90 -2.25 12.48
C LYS A 63 0.02 -2.51 13.67
N ALA A 64 -0.17 -3.61 14.39
CA ALA A 64 0.63 -3.96 15.56
C ALA A 64 2.07 -4.36 15.22
N THR A 65 2.30 -4.95 14.04
CA THR A 65 3.61 -5.49 13.65
C THR A 65 4.47 -4.51 12.87
N GLN A 66 3.84 -3.65 12.06
CA GLN A 66 4.55 -2.83 11.07
C GLN A 66 4.40 -1.34 11.31
N ALA A 67 3.35 -0.89 12.01
CA ALA A 67 3.10 0.54 12.18
C ALA A 67 3.87 1.09 13.39
N PRO A 68 4.66 2.17 13.22
CA PRO A 68 5.33 2.82 14.33
C PRO A 68 4.32 3.53 15.24
N ALA A 69 4.70 3.75 16.50
CA ALA A 69 3.96 4.61 17.40
C ALA A 69 3.87 6.03 16.80
N GLY A 70 2.66 6.59 16.71
CA GLY A 70 2.42 7.92 16.12
C GLY A 70 2.19 7.94 14.60
N MET A 71 1.78 6.82 13.99
CA MET A 71 1.29 6.80 12.60
C MET A 71 0.14 7.80 12.36
N ASP A 72 0.06 8.33 11.14
CA ASP A 72 -0.96 9.31 10.76
C ASP A 72 -2.28 8.60 10.43
N PRO A 73 -3.40 8.88 11.13
CA PRO A 73 -4.70 8.40 10.72
C PRO A 73 -5.13 9.08 9.41
N VAL A 74 -5.62 8.30 8.45
CA VAL A 74 -6.15 8.80 7.18
C VAL A 74 -7.67 8.78 7.25
N ARG A 75 -8.24 9.94 7.61
CA ARG A 75 -9.69 10.08 7.81
C ARG A 75 -10.45 9.90 6.48
N ASN A 76 -11.68 9.41 6.57
CA ASN A 76 -12.62 9.28 5.45
C ASN A 76 -12.13 8.37 4.31
N LEU A 77 -11.37 7.33 4.63
CA LEU A 77 -10.90 6.32 3.70
C LEU A 77 -11.13 4.92 4.30
N GLY A 78 -12.05 4.16 3.71
CA GLY A 78 -12.46 2.87 4.26
C GLY A 78 -13.19 2.99 5.61
N ASP A 79 -13.20 1.89 6.36
CA ASP A 79 -13.67 1.84 7.76
C ASP A 79 -12.58 2.34 8.73
N ASP A 80 -11.32 1.99 8.46
CA ASP A 80 -10.15 2.53 9.14
C ASP A 80 -8.95 2.56 8.17
N ALA A 81 -8.11 3.58 8.31
CA ALA A 81 -6.91 3.75 7.51
C ALA A 81 -5.82 4.50 8.29
N TYR A 82 -4.58 4.06 8.11
CA TYR A 82 -3.41 4.77 8.62
C TYR A 82 -2.30 4.76 7.60
N ALA A 83 -1.41 5.73 7.74
CA ALA A 83 -0.22 5.80 6.93
C ALA A 83 1.01 6.22 7.74
N PHE A 84 2.18 5.84 7.24
CA PHE A 84 3.44 6.11 7.88
C PHE A 84 4.61 5.99 6.90
N TYR A 85 5.78 6.43 7.32
CA TYR A 85 7.02 6.30 6.56
C TYR A 85 7.83 5.07 7.01
N LEU A 86 8.31 4.28 6.05
CA LEU A 86 9.13 3.10 6.34
C LEU A 86 10.63 3.45 6.29
N GLY A 87 11.26 3.53 7.47
CA GLY A 87 12.71 3.73 7.63
C GLY A 87 13.21 5.12 7.27
N THR A 88 12.88 5.61 6.07
CA THR A 88 13.20 6.94 5.54
C THR A 88 11.93 7.67 5.13
N SER A 89 12.00 9.00 4.99
CA SER A 89 10.89 9.82 4.46
C SER A 89 10.59 9.58 2.98
N THR A 90 11.26 8.62 2.33
CA THR A 90 11.14 8.34 0.90
C THR A 90 10.20 7.17 0.59
N ILE A 91 9.75 6.43 1.60
CA ILE A 91 8.80 5.31 1.43
C ILE A 91 7.55 5.61 2.24
N TYR A 92 6.41 5.73 1.57
CA TYR A 92 5.10 5.96 2.17
C TYR A 92 4.26 4.70 2.11
N LYS A 93 3.81 4.21 3.26
CA LYS A 93 2.93 3.05 3.39
C LYS A 93 1.57 3.50 3.88
N LEU A 94 0.52 3.16 3.13
CA LEU A 94 -0.89 3.37 3.44
C LEU A 94 -1.55 2.01 3.59
N VAL A 95 -2.27 1.82 4.69
CA VAL A 95 -3.03 0.60 4.99
C VAL A 95 -4.48 0.99 5.20
N VAL A 96 -5.40 0.28 4.57
CA VAL A 96 -6.84 0.55 4.65
C VAL A 96 -7.60 -0.76 4.84
N VAL A 97 -8.64 -0.73 5.66
CA VAL A 97 -9.65 -1.79 5.75
C VAL A 97 -11.02 -1.23 5.45
N LYS A 98 -11.86 -1.97 4.72
CA LYS A 98 -13.26 -1.62 4.44
C LYS A 98 -14.06 -2.91 4.26
N ALA A 99 -15.03 -3.17 5.14
CA ALA A 99 -15.75 -4.45 5.16
C ALA A 99 -14.75 -5.63 5.17
N ASN A 100 -14.87 -6.58 4.24
CA ASN A 100 -13.95 -7.70 4.07
C ASN A 100 -12.69 -7.40 3.23
N LEU A 101 -12.50 -6.16 2.78
CA LEU A 101 -11.34 -5.76 1.97
C LEU A 101 -10.22 -5.22 2.86
N PHE A 102 -9.00 -5.68 2.59
CA PHE A 102 -7.77 -5.12 3.12
C PHE A 102 -6.91 -4.62 1.95
N VAL A 103 -6.54 -3.35 1.98
CA VAL A 103 -5.77 -2.69 0.91
C VAL A 103 -4.47 -2.15 1.48
N LEU A 104 -3.36 -2.48 0.82
CA LEU A 104 -2.05 -1.94 1.14
C LEU A 104 -1.47 -1.23 -0.09
N VAL A 105 -1.04 0.01 0.11
CA VAL A 105 -0.36 0.82 -0.92
C VAL A 105 0.97 1.30 -0.34
N VAL A 106 2.07 0.83 -0.92
CA VAL A 106 3.43 1.24 -0.58
C VAL A 106 4.04 1.93 -1.79
N LEU A 107 4.31 3.21 -1.65
CA LEU A 107 4.93 3.99 -2.69
C LEU A 107 6.33 4.44 -2.26
N GLN A 108 7.28 4.46 -3.18
CA GLN A 108 8.66 4.90 -2.96
C GLN A 108 9.01 6.06 -3.89
N GLN A 109 9.74 7.03 -3.37
CA GLN A 109 10.33 8.14 -4.14
C GLN A 109 11.85 8.12 -4.00
N ALA A 110 12.54 8.77 -4.93
CA ALA A 110 13.98 9.03 -4.82
C ALA A 110 14.32 10.10 -3.76
N TYR A 111 13.36 10.96 -3.43
CA TYR A 111 13.48 12.08 -2.49
C TYR A 111 12.39 12.02 -1.41
N PRO A 112 12.46 12.84 -0.34
CA PRO A 112 11.41 12.87 0.67
C PRO A 112 10.01 13.06 0.06
N VAL A 113 9.07 12.25 0.55
CA VAL A 113 7.70 12.16 0.07
C VAL A 113 6.99 13.50 0.15
N GLN A 114 6.53 13.97 -0.99
CA GLN A 114 5.77 15.23 -1.11
C GLN A 114 4.27 15.00 -0.90
N SER A 115 3.53 16.06 -0.53
CA SER A 115 2.08 16.02 -0.27
C SER A 115 1.26 15.42 -1.42
N ARG A 116 1.58 15.76 -2.67
CA ARG A 116 0.95 15.19 -3.88
C ARG A 116 1.03 13.66 -3.96
N PHE A 117 2.05 13.07 -3.33
CA PHE A 117 2.27 11.64 -3.33
C PHE A 117 1.40 10.91 -2.31
N LYS A 118 1.19 11.54 -1.14
CA LYS A 118 0.18 11.09 -0.18
C LYS A 118 -1.19 11.08 -0.84
N ALA A 119 -1.51 12.15 -1.57
CA ALA A 119 -2.77 12.25 -2.31
C ALA A 119 -2.90 11.15 -3.39
N ALA A 120 -1.82 10.82 -4.10
CA ALA A 120 -1.81 9.73 -5.06
C ALA A 120 -2.08 8.37 -4.40
N ALA A 121 -1.42 8.04 -3.27
CA ALA A 121 -1.67 6.81 -2.54
C ALA A 121 -3.14 6.69 -2.07
N ILE A 122 -3.67 7.78 -1.52
CA ILE A 122 -5.07 7.86 -1.07
C ILE A 122 -6.04 7.71 -2.24
N GLY A 123 -5.76 8.38 -3.37
CA GLY A 123 -6.57 8.29 -4.59
C GLY A 123 -6.60 6.87 -5.16
N THR A 124 -5.44 6.20 -5.21
CA THR A 124 -5.35 4.79 -5.65
C THR A 124 -6.15 3.87 -4.74
N ALA A 125 -5.95 3.97 -3.41
CA ALA A 125 -6.69 3.16 -2.45
C ALA A 125 -8.21 3.40 -2.57
N ARG A 126 -8.64 4.66 -2.71
CA ARG A 126 -10.05 5.00 -2.93
C ARG A 126 -10.60 4.36 -4.21
N SER A 127 -9.88 4.46 -5.33
CA SER A 127 -10.31 3.85 -6.59
C SER A 127 -10.43 2.33 -6.48
N ILE A 128 -9.55 1.67 -5.72
CA ILE A 128 -9.64 0.22 -5.47
C ILE A 128 -10.93 -0.10 -4.69
N LEU A 129 -11.18 0.63 -3.60
CA LEU A 129 -12.34 0.42 -2.72
C LEU A 129 -13.70 0.75 -3.37
N GLU A 130 -13.70 1.51 -4.45
CA GLU A 130 -14.88 1.83 -5.25
C GLU A 130 -15.15 0.78 -6.34
N LYS A 131 -14.10 0.15 -6.86
CA LYS A 131 -14.20 -0.84 -7.96
C LYS A 131 -14.41 -2.27 -7.48
N LEU A 132 -13.96 -2.59 -6.26
CA LEU A 132 -14.10 -3.93 -5.71
C LEU A 132 -15.38 -4.04 -4.87
N PRO A 133 -16.21 -5.09 -5.08
CA PRO A 133 -17.38 -5.31 -4.26
C PRO A 133 -16.95 -5.69 -2.85
N ALA A 134 -17.27 -4.82 -1.90
CA ALA A 134 -17.18 -5.11 -0.48
C ALA A 134 -18.40 -5.94 -0.06
N THR A 135 -18.18 -7.01 0.70
CA THR A 135 -19.23 -7.90 1.24
C THR A 135 -19.17 -7.99 2.75
#